data_AF-A0A1F9GLH0-F1
#
_entry.id   AF-A0A1F9GLH0-F1
#
_cell.length_a   1.000
_cell.length_b   1.000
_cell.length_c   1.000
_cell.angle_alpha   90.00
_cell.angle_beta   90.00
_cell.angle_gamma   90.00
#
_symmetry.space_group_name_H-M   'P 1'
#
loop_
_entity.id
_entity.type
_entity.pdbx_description
1 polymer ?
#
loop_
_entity_poly.entity_id
_entity_poly.type
_entity_poly.pdbx_seq_one_letter_code
_entity_poly.pdbx_strand_id
1 'polypeptide(L)'
;MNKQNIYVAIVNALVGVCFSLLLQGHMLIYVLACILILTLLFFERQRIYEHVLRKKKWAVVSSAFGLVIVMTGFSTMLTQPGRETTSVVKTVQAFLNLVKNAEFEKAYEGLSEVSKQTYTLQNFVRDQEYYRNKLKDYRIDEVTFNQFDERKAVVQVSSPFLIYGQDSIPFELVKEDAEWKLVFSPKMLEPRIAKPQPNGKKKKESGVITGFFKKLF
;
A
#
# COMPACT_ATOMS: atom_id res chain seq x y z
N MET A 1 7.42 27.00 -35.66
CA MET A 1 7.20 25.94 -34.65
C MET A 1 6.34 24.84 -35.23
N ASN A 2 6.85 23.61 -35.26
CA ASN A 2 6.18 22.49 -35.89
C ASN A 2 5.01 22.01 -35.00
N LYS A 3 3.76 22.11 -35.48
CA LYS A 3 2.55 21.83 -34.67
C LYS A 3 2.58 20.44 -34.00
N GLN A 4 3.28 19.47 -34.61
CA GLN A 4 3.45 18.12 -34.06
C GLN A 4 4.26 18.07 -32.76
N ASN A 5 5.28 18.92 -32.59
CA ASN A 5 6.08 18.95 -31.36
C ASN A 5 5.26 19.48 -30.17
N ILE A 6 4.28 20.34 -30.44
CA ILE A 6 3.36 20.86 -29.41
C ILE A 6 2.43 19.74 -28.93
N TYR A 7 1.87 18.92 -29.83
CA TYR A 7 1.03 17.79 -29.43
C TYR A 7 1.79 16.75 -28.61
N VAL A 8 3.04 16.43 -28.98
CA VAL A 8 3.87 15.49 -28.21
C VAL A 8 4.23 16.06 -26.84
N ALA A 9 4.56 17.36 -26.76
CA ALA A 9 4.82 18.03 -25.49
C ALA A 9 3.60 18.04 -24.57
N ILE A 10 2.40 18.29 -25.13
CA ILE A 10 1.14 18.27 -24.37
C ILE A 10 0.82 16.86 -23.87
N VAL A 11 1.02 15.82 -24.69
CA VAL A 11 0.80 14.43 -24.27
C VAL A 11 1.80 14.02 -23.19
N ASN A 12 3.08 14.36 -23.35
CA ASN A 12 4.09 14.07 -22.32
C ASN A 12 3.82 14.84 -21.01
N ALA A 13 3.34 16.08 -21.10
CA ALA A 13 2.94 16.85 -19.93
C ALA A 13 1.73 16.22 -19.23
N LEU A 14 0.70 15.79 -19.98
CA LEU A 14 -0.47 15.10 -19.42
C LEU A 14 -0.08 13.76 -18.77
N VAL A 15 0.78 12.97 -19.42
CA VAL A 15 1.31 11.72 -18.87
C VAL A 15 2.10 11.99 -17.58
N GLY A 16 2.98 13.01 -17.59
CA GLY A 16 3.73 13.44 -16.40
C GLY A 16 2.83 13.88 -15.24
N VAL A 17 1.76 14.64 -15.53
CA VAL A 17 0.77 15.07 -14.53
C VAL A 17 0.00 13.88 -13.96
N CYS A 18 -0.51 12.97 -14.80
CA CYS A 18 -1.17 11.74 -14.35
C CYS A 18 -0.26 10.88 -13.46
N PHE A 19 1.04 10.79 -13.81
CA PHE A 19 2.02 10.07 -12.98
C PHE A 19 2.32 10.76 -11.66
N SER A 20 2.40 12.10 -11.64
CA SER A 20 2.62 12.87 -10.41
C SER A 20 1.47 12.71 -9.41
N LEU A 21 0.24 12.53 -9.89
CA LEU A 21 -0.95 12.31 -9.06
C LEU A 21 -1.04 10.87 -8.50
N LEU A 22 -0.36 9.90 -9.12
CA LEU A 22 -0.41 8.48 -8.74
C LEU A 22 0.72 8.04 -7.80
N LEU A 23 1.81 8.80 -7.68
CA LEU A 23 3.04 8.38 -7.00
C LEU A 23 3.38 9.28 -5.80
N GLN A 24 3.70 8.67 -4.66
CA GLN A 24 4.31 9.34 -3.51
C GLN A 24 5.68 8.70 -3.20
N GLY A 25 6.67 9.51 -2.82
CA GLY A 25 7.99 9.06 -2.37
C GLY A 25 8.97 8.69 -3.51
N HIS A 26 9.98 7.87 -3.18
CA HIS A 26 11.09 7.50 -4.07
C HIS A 26 10.68 6.82 -5.39
N MET A 27 9.46 6.28 -5.48
CA MET A 27 8.90 5.67 -6.69
C MET A 27 8.68 6.69 -7.82
N LEU A 28 8.48 7.97 -7.47
CA LEU A 28 8.30 9.06 -8.43
C LEU A 28 9.58 9.31 -9.25
N ILE A 29 10.76 9.09 -8.64
CA ILE A 29 12.06 9.27 -9.30
C ILE A 29 12.29 8.19 -10.37
N TYR A 30 11.96 6.93 -10.07
CA TYR A 30 12.12 5.83 -11.03
C TYR A 30 11.18 5.98 -12.22
N VAL A 31 9.95 6.41 -12.00
CA VAL A 31 8.98 6.64 -13.08
C VAL A 31 9.37 7.86 -13.91
N LEU A 32 9.84 8.96 -13.29
CA LEU A 32 10.38 10.10 -14.03
C LEU A 32 11.61 9.71 -14.87
N ALA A 33 12.52 8.90 -14.34
CA ALA A 33 13.69 8.42 -15.08
C ALA A 33 13.27 7.55 -16.29
N CYS A 34 12.28 6.66 -16.11
CA CYS A 34 11.71 5.86 -17.21
C CYS A 34 11.06 6.76 -18.29
N ILE A 35 10.26 7.75 -17.90
CA ILE A 35 9.67 8.71 -18.83
C ILE A 35 10.76 9.46 -19.60
N LEU A 36 11.83 9.89 -18.93
CA LEU A 36 12.94 10.63 -19.54
C LEU A 36 13.68 9.76 -20.58
N ILE A 37 13.98 8.50 -20.25
CA ILE A 37 14.61 7.52 -21.17
C ILE A 37 13.70 7.25 -22.38
N LEU A 38 12.40 7.06 -22.18
CA LEU A 38 11.46 6.85 -23.28
C LEU A 38 11.30 8.08 -24.16
N THR A 39 11.35 9.28 -23.56
CA THR A 39 11.25 10.55 -24.31
C THR A 39 12.50 10.74 -25.18
N LEU A 40 13.68 10.37 -24.67
CA LEU A 40 14.93 10.34 -25.44
C LEU A 40 14.86 9.33 -26.58
N LEU A 41 14.42 8.10 -26.32
CA LEU A 41 14.23 7.08 -27.36
C LEU A 41 13.20 7.51 -28.40
N PHE A 42 12.13 8.20 -28.01
CA PHE A 42 11.15 8.75 -28.93
C PHE A 42 11.75 9.84 -29.81
N PHE A 43 12.57 10.74 -29.26
CA PHE A 43 13.28 11.78 -30.02
C PHE A 43 14.26 11.16 -31.03
N GLU A 44 15.06 10.16 -30.63
CA GLU A 44 15.94 9.45 -31.55
C GLU A 44 15.15 8.75 -32.66
N ARG A 45 14.05 8.08 -32.30
CA ARG A 45 13.21 7.38 -33.27
C ARG A 45 12.50 8.34 -34.22
N GLN A 46 12.08 9.53 -33.75
CA GLN A 46 11.49 10.58 -34.58
C GLN A 46 12.53 11.14 -35.57
N ARG A 47 13.78 11.29 -35.15
CA ARG A 47 14.91 11.70 -36.00
C ARG A 47 15.17 10.70 -37.13
N ILE A 48 15.10 9.40 -36.83
CA ILE A 48 15.21 8.31 -37.82
C ILE A 48 13.99 8.29 -38.76
N TYR A 49 12.77 8.48 -38.23
CA TYR A 49 11.54 8.50 -39.03
C TYR A 49 11.42 9.71 -39.95
N GLU A 50 11.87 10.89 -39.53
CA GLU A 50 11.93 12.10 -40.37
C GLU A 50 12.88 11.92 -41.56
N HIS A 51 13.97 11.17 -41.37
CA HIS A 51 14.90 10.86 -42.45
C HIS A 51 14.43 9.75 -43.41
N VAL A 52 13.57 8.82 -42.97
CA VAL A 52 13.26 7.60 -43.75
C VAL A 52 11.81 7.52 -44.25
N LEU A 53 10.81 8.05 -43.55
CA LEU A 53 9.39 7.72 -43.83
C LEU A 53 8.44 8.92 -43.64
N ARG A 54 8.37 9.80 -44.65
CA ARG A 54 7.48 10.99 -44.69
C ARG A 54 5.96 10.74 -44.55
N LYS A 55 5.45 9.50 -44.51
CA LYS A 55 4.00 9.21 -44.72
C LYS A 55 3.22 8.50 -43.61
N LYS A 56 3.81 8.08 -42.48
CA LYS A 56 3.07 7.23 -41.50
C LYS A 56 2.78 7.92 -40.15
N LYS A 57 1.95 8.97 -40.17
CA LYS A 57 1.46 9.67 -38.95
C LYS A 57 0.75 8.72 -37.97
N TRP A 58 -0.01 7.75 -38.47
CA TRP A 58 -0.75 6.78 -37.65
C TRP A 58 0.15 5.78 -36.90
N ALA A 59 1.33 5.45 -37.44
CA ALA A 59 2.27 4.56 -36.78
C ALA A 59 2.92 5.22 -35.55
N VAL A 60 3.18 6.53 -35.62
CA VAL A 60 3.71 7.32 -34.48
C VAL A 60 2.68 7.37 -33.36
N VAL A 61 1.42 7.66 -33.68
CA VAL A 61 0.32 7.69 -32.70
C VAL A 61 0.09 6.32 -32.06
N SER A 62 0.06 5.24 -32.85
CA SER A 62 -0.10 3.88 -32.33
C SER A 62 1.07 3.46 -31.43
N SER A 63 2.31 3.83 -31.79
CA SER A 63 3.48 3.53 -30.95
C SER A 63 3.50 4.32 -29.64
N ALA A 64 3.07 5.59 -29.65
CA ALA A 64 2.94 6.40 -28.45
C ALA A 64 1.83 5.86 -27.53
N PHE A 65 0.70 5.45 -28.11
CA PHE A 65 -0.41 4.85 -27.35
C PHE A 65 0.00 3.51 -26.72
N GLY A 66 0.69 2.65 -27.46
CA GLY A 66 1.24 1.40 -26.94
C GLY A 66 2.23 1.63 -25.78
N LEU A 67 3.08 2.65 -25.90
CA LEU A 67 4.05 3.00 -24.87
C LEU A 67 3.37 3.52 -23.58
N VAL A 68 2.29 4.29 -23.71
CA VAL A 68 1.46 4.71 -22.57
C VAL A 68 0.82 3.51 -21.87
N ILE A 69 0.29 2.54 -22.61
CA ILE A 69 -0.31 1.32 -22.02
C ILE A 69 0.75 0.51 -21.26
N VAL A 70 1.91 0.26 -21.86
CA VAL A 70 2.99 -0.50 -21.21
C VAL A 70 3.48 0.22 -19.95
N MET A 71 3.68 1.53 -20.00
CA MET A 71 4.11 2.33 -18.85
C MET A 71 3.06 2.36 -17.74
N THR A 72 1.79 2.49 -18.10
CA THR A 72 0.69 2.47 -17.12
C THR A 72 0.59 1.11 -16.45
N GLY A 73 0.63 0.02 -17.24
CA GLY A 73 0.58 -1.36 -16.72
C GLY A 73 1.75 -1.68 -15.80
N PHE A 74 2.97 -1.28 -16.18
CA PHE A 74 4.16 -1.47 -15.34
C PHE A 74 4.07 -0.68 -14.03
N SER A 75 3.55 0.54 -14.07
CA SER A 75 3.40 1.38 -12.88
C SER A 75 2.32 0.86 -11.96
N THR A 76 1.20 0.35 -12.49
CA THR A 76 0.20 -0.32 -11.65
C THR A 76 0.78 -1.56 -10.97
N MET A 77 1.59 -2.36 -11.68
CA MET A 77 2.22 -3.55 -11.13
C MET A 77 3.20 -3.22 -9.99
N LEU A 78 3.98 -2.15 -10.14
CA LEU A 78 4.92 -1.70 -9.10
C LEU A 78 4.23 -1.03 -7.89
N THR A 79 3.10 -0.37 -8.10
CA THR A 79 2.38 0.38 -7.04
C THR A 79 1.34 -0.45 -6.30
N GLN A 80 0.88 -1.55 -6.87
CA GLN A 80 -0.09 -2.47 -6.27
C GLN A 80 0.30 -2.98 -4.87
N PRO A 81 1.54 -3.49 -4.61
CA PRO A 81 1.91 -3.94 -3.26
C PRO A 81 1.94 -2.78 -2.23
N GLY A 82 2.33 -1.57 -2.65
CA GLY A 82 2.29 -0.38 -1.81
C GLY A 82 0.86 0.05 -1.47
N ARG A 83 -0.07 -0.07 -2.43
CA ARG A 83 -1.49 0.20 -2.22
C ARG A 83 -2.14 -0.80 -1.26
N GLU A 84 -1.83 -2.09 -1.40
CA GLU A 84 -2.41 -3.11 -0.53
C GLU A 84 -1.90 -3.03 0.91
N THR A 85 -0.60 -2.84 1.11
CA THR A 85 -0.02 -2.61 2.45
C THR A 85 -0.59 -1.35 3.11
N THR A 86 -0.73 -0.25 2.37
CA THR A 86 -1.37 0.97 2.88
C THR A 86 -2.85 0.73 3.26
N SER A 87 -3.57 -0.08 2.48
CA SER A 87 -4.96 -0.44 2.78
C SER A 87 -5.06 -1.22 4.10
N VAL A 88 -4.18 -2.21 4.30
CA VAL A 88 -4.10 -2.97 5.56
C VAL A 88 -3.85 -2.05 6.76
N VAL A 89 -2.84 -1.16 6.67
CA VAL A 89 -2.53 -0.21 7.76
C VAL A 89 -3.74 0.68 8.06
N LYS A 90 -4.41 1.19 7.02
CA LYS A 90 -5.60 2.02 7.17
C LYS A 90 -6.74 1.27 7.84
N THR A 91 -6.97 0.00 7.50
CA THR A 91 -8.01 -0.82 8.16
C THR A 91 -7.74 -0.98 9.65
N VAL A 92 -6.51 -1.30 10.04
CA VAL A 92 -6.16 -1.43 11.47
C VAL A 92 -6.28 -0.10 12.21
N GLN A 93 -5.79 0.98 11.59
CA GLN A 93 -5.90 2.31 12.19
C GLN A 93 -7.36 2.76 12.32
N ALA A 94 -8.20 2.50 11.32
CA ALA A 94 -9.63 2.79 11.35
C ALA A 94 -10.33 2.02 12.47
N PHE A 95 -10.06 0.72 12.61
CA PHE A 95 -10.60 -0.10 13.69
C PHE A 95 -10.25 0.46 15.07
N LEU A 96 -8.96 0.74 15.32
CA LEU A 96 -8.52 1.28 16.60
C LEU A 96 -9.12 2.67 16.89
N ASN A 97 -9.30 3.51 15.86
CA ASN A 97 -9.92 4.83 16.01
C ASN A 97 -11.40 4.71 16.38
N LEU A 98 -12.13 3.78 15.76
CA LEU A 98 -13.54 3.52 16.07
C LEU A 98 -13.68 3.04 17.53
N VAL A 99 -12.83 2.12 17.99
CA VAL A 99 -12.82 1.66 19.39
C VAL A 99 -12.51 2.81 20.35
N LYS A 100 -11.50 3.65 20.05
CA LYS A 100 -11.17 4.83 20.85
C LYS A 100 -12.36 5.79 20.98
N ASN A 101 -13.07 6.03 19.87
CA ASN A 101 -14.22 6.91 19.80
C ASN A 101 -15.51 6.29 20.38
N ALA A 102 -15.47 5.05 20.88
CA ALA A 102 -16.63 4.28 21.33
C ALA A 102 -17.68 4.02 20.23
N GLU A 103 -17.26 3.99 18.97
CA GLU A 103 -18.08 3.59 17.82
C GLU A 103 -18.00 2.07 17.61
N PHE A 104 -18.37 1.30 18.63
CA PHE A 104 -18.13 -0.16 18.68
C PHE A 104 -18.92 -0.95 17.63
N GLU A 105 -20.14 -0.53 17.31
CA GLU A 105 -20.96 -1.18 16.28
C GLU A 105 -20.28 -1.09 14.91
N LYS A 106 -19.76 0.08 14.55
CA LYS A 106 -18.99 0.28 13.31
C LYS A 106 -17.67 -0.49 13.33
N ALA A 107 -17.00 -0.54 14.49
CA ALA A 107 -15.79 -1.34 14.63
C ALA A 107 -16.08 -2.84 14.42
N TYR A 108 -17.24 -3.31 14.89
CA TYR A 108 -17.72 -4.68 14.74
C TYR A 108 -18.08 -5.01 13.28
N GLU A 109 -18.69 -4.08 12.54
CA GLU A 109 -18.98 -4.24 11.11
C GLU A 109 -17.72 -4.46 10.27
N GLY A 110 -16.60 -3.83 10.67
CA GLY A 110 -15.28 -3.97 10.04
C GLY A 110 -14.55 -5.29 10.34
N LEU A 111 -15.10 -6.14 11.20
CA LEU A 111 -14.54 -7.47 11.49
C LEU A 111 -14.86 -8.46 10.37
N SER A 112 -14.05 -9.52 10.29
CA SER A 112 -14.30 -10.64 9.39
C SER A 112 -15.55 -11.43 9.80
N GLU A 113 -16.15 -12.13 8.86
CA GLU A 113 -17.32 -12.98 9.14
C GLU A 113 -16.98 -14.09 10.14
N VAL A 114 -15.77 -14.66 10.08
CA VAL A 114 -15.30 -15.66 11.05
C VAL A 114 -15.29 -15.09 12.48
N SER A 115 -14.85 -13.84 12.65
CA SER A 115 -14.86 -13.17 13.94
C SER A 115 -16.28 -12.88 14.44
N LYS A 116 -17.18 -12.43 13.57
CA LYS A 116 -18.58 -12.17 13.94
C LYS A 116 -19.33 -13.46 14.33
N GLN A 117 -19.00 -14.59 13.72
CA GLN A 117 -19.57 -15.90 14.06
C GLN A 117 -19.12 -16.40 15.43
N THR A 118 -17.86 -16.15 15.80
CA THR A 118 -17.29 -16.62 17.07
C THR A 118 -17.44 -15.63 18.22
N TYR A 119 -17.65 -14.36 17.93
CA TYR A 119 -17.70 -13.30 18.93
C TYR A 119 -18.86 -12.36 18.64
N THR A 120 -19.94 -12.49 19.41
CA THR A 120 -21.16 -11.72 19.20
C THR A 120 -20.95 -10.23 19.47
N LEU A 121 -21.72 -9.38 18.79
CA LEU A 121 -21.69 -7.93 18.98
C LEU A 121 -21.78 -7.53 20.45
N GLN A 122 -22.70 -8.12 21.22
CA GLN A 122 -22.85 -7.80 22.65
C GLN A 122 -21.58 -8.11 23.46
N ASN A 123 -20.93 -9.25 23.21
CA ASN A 123 -19.69 -9.60 23.88
C ASN A 123 -18.55 -8.68 23.45
N PHE A 124 -18.46 -8.37 22.15
CA PHE A 124 -17.50 -7.41 21.62
C PHE A 124 -17.64 -6.05 22.28
N VAL A 125 -18.84 -5.47 22.29
CA VAL A 125 -19.10 -4.14 22.89
C VAL A 125 -18.72 -4.13 24.36
N ARG A 126 -19.17 -5.11 25.15
CA ARG A 126 -18.88 -5.19 26.58
C ARG A 126 -17.37 -5.22 26.86
N ASP A 127 -16.64 -6.06 26.15
CA ASP A 127 -15.21 -6.19 26.41
C ASP A 127 -14.46 -4.95 25.90
N GLN A 128 -14.84 -4.39 24.76
CA GLN A 128 -14.24 -3.14 24.27
C GLN A 128 -14.50 -1.96 25.20
N GLU A 129 -15.68 -1.85 25.79
CA GLU A 129 -15.98 -0.84 26.83
C GLU A 129 -15.07 -0.98 28.04
N TYR A 130 -14.86 -2.21 28.53
CA TYR A 130 -13.97 -2.49 29.65
C TYR A 130 -12.52 -2.09 29.34
N TYR A 131 -12.05 -2.43 28.14
CA TYR A 131 -10.66 -2.21 27.73
C TYR A 131 -10.39 -0.82 27.12
N ARG A 132 -11.41 -0.04 26.78
CA ARG A 132 -11.28 1.29 26.14
C ARG A 132 -10.41 2.24 26.94
N ASN A 133 -10.47 2.20 28.26
CA ASN A 133 -9.63 3.05 29.11
C ASN A 133 -8.13 2.78 28.91
N LYS A 134 -7.76 1.57 28.48
CA LYS A 134 -6.39 1.17 28.11
C LYS A 134 -6.05 1.49 26.64
N LEU A 135 -6.90 2.23 25.93
CA LEU A 135 -6.75 2.59 24.52
C LEU A 135 -6.92 4.10 24.28
N LYS A 136 -7.15 4.92 25.31
CA LYS A 136 -7.46 6.36 25.16
C LYS A 136 -6.35 7.16 24.45
N ASP A 137 -5.09 6.84 24.72
CA ASP A 137 -3.93 7.60 24.24
C ASP A 137 -3.07 6.84 23.23
N TYR A 138 -3.61 5.81 22.57
CA TYR A 138 -2.80 5.06 21.62
C TYR A 138 -2.34 5.92 20.44
N ARG A 139 -1.10 5.69 20.01
CA ARG A 139 -0.52 6.25 18.77
C ARG A 139 0.25 5.16 18.08
N ILE A 140 -0.07 4.87 16.83
CA ILE A 140 0.72 3.91 16.05
C ILE A 140 2.10 4.54 15.79
N ASP A 141 3.16 3.87 16.26
CA ASP A 141 4.55 4.24 15.99
C ASP A 141 5.06 3.50 14.76
N GLU A 142 4.92 2.18 14.77
CA GLU A 142 5.41 1.30 13.71
C GLU A 142 4.38 0.21 13.39
N VAL A 143 4.29 -0.14 12.11
CA VAL A 143 3.53 -1.32 11.64
C VAL A 143 4.48 -2.24 10.89
N THR A 144 4.76 -3.41 11.46
CA THR A 144 5.59 -4.44 10.84
C THR A 144 4.72 -5.51 10.20
N PHE A 145 4.98 -5.87 8.95
CA PHE A 145 4.28 -6.96 8.28
C PHE A 145 5.02 -8.28 8.53
N ASN A 146 4.44 -9.16 9.35
CA ASN A 146 5.01 -10.47 9.65
C ASN A 146 4.66 -11.51 8.58
N GLN A 147 3.46 -11.42 8.01
CA GLN A 147 3.01 -12.23 6.88
C GLN A 147 2.12 -11.38 5.98
N PHE A 148 2.29 -11.47 4.67
CA PHE A 148 1.46 -10.73 3.71
C PHE A 148 1.31 -11.51 2.41
N ASP A 149 0.09 -11.99 2.17
CA ASP A 149 -0.36 -12.73 1.00
C ASP A 149 -1.63 -12.06 0.44
N GLU A 150 -2.03 -12.37 -0.79
CA GLU A 150 -3.19 -11.74 -1.46
C GLU A 150 -4.52 -11.85 -0.69
N ARG A 151 -4.62 -12.80 0.24
CA ARG A 151 -5.84 -13.07 1.03
C ARG A 151 -5.69 -12.84 2.53
N LYS A 152 -4.47 -12.75 3.04
CA LYS A 152 -4.19 -12.70 4.48
C LYS A 152 -2.99 -11.80 4.76
N ALA A 153 -3.13 -10.96 5.77
CA ALA A 153 -2.04 -10.16 6.31
C ALA A 153 -1.97 -10.34 7.82
N VAL A 154 -0.77 -10.48 8.35
CA VAL A 154 -0.50 -10.46 9.80
C VAL A 154 0.47 -9.32 10.06
N VAL A 155 0.00 -8.31 10.79
CA VAL A 155 0.76 -7.10 11.08
C VAL A 155 0.97 -6.96 12.58
N GLN A 156 2.17 -6.57 13.00
CA GLN A 156 2.46 -6.16 14.36
C GLN A 156 2.34 -4.64 14.43
N VAL A 157 1.43 -4.13 15.26
CA VAL A 157 1.29 -2.69 15.51
C VAL A 157 1.97 -2.38 16.83
N SER A 158 2.99 -1.54 16.79
CA SER A 158 3.70 -1.03 17.96
C SER A 158 3.21 0.39 18.27
N SER A 159 3.12 0.72 19.56
CA SER A 159 2.69 2.03 20.03
C SER A 159 3.54 2.45 21.22
N PRO A 160 3.90 3.75 21.35
CA PRO A 160 4.67 4.23 22.49
C PRO A 160 3.79 4.28 23.76
N PHE A 161 2.48 4.20 23.58
CA PHE A 161 1.48 4.02 24.64
C PHE A 161 0.87 2.62 24.53
N LEU A 162 0.55 2.01 25.66
CA LEU A 162 -0.01 0.67 25.66
C LEU A 162 -1.34 0.62 24.87
N ILE A 163 -1.43 -0.27 23.89
CA ILE A 163 -2.71 -0.66 23.27
C ILE A 163 -3.20 -1.85 24.08
N TYR A 164 -4.38 -1.76 24.70
CA TYR A 164 -4.93 -2.82 25.57
C TYR A 164 -3.94 -3.30 26.67
N GLY A 165 -3.01 -2.46 27.11
CA GLY A 165 -1.99 -2.84 28.09
C GLY A 165 -0.74 -3.51 27.49
N GLN A 166 -0.54 -3.47 26.17
CA GLN A 166 0.59 -4.07 25.46
C GLN A 166 1.33 -3.03 24.60
N ASP A 167 2.67 -3.08 24.57
CA ASP A 167 3.51 -2.18 23.74
C ASP A 167 3.37 -2.47 22.24
N SER A 168 3.01 -3.72 21.90
CA SER A 168 2.73 -4.11 20.54
C SER A 168 1.67 -5.22 20.48
N ILE A 169 0.81 -5.16 19.45
CA ILE A 169 -0.27 -6.13 19.26
C ILE A 169 -0.23 -6.67 17.82
N PRO A 170 -0.28 -8.01 17.65
CA PRO A 170 -0.48 -8.60 16.35
C PRO A 170 -1.96 -8.45 15.93
N PHE A 171 -2.20 -7.92 14.73
CA PHE A 171 -3.48 -7.93 14.04
C PHE A 171 -3.42 -8.87 12.86
N GLU A 172 -4.43 -9.72 12.73
CA GLU A 172 -4.65 -10.54 11.55
C GLU A 172 -5.78 -9.93 10.73
N LEU A 173 -5.58 -9.86 9.41
CA LEU A 173 -6.55 -9.38 8.45
C LEU A 173 -6.72 -10.39 7.32
N VAL A 174 -7.95 -10.52 6.85
CA VAL A 174 -8.32 -11.35 5.71
C VAL A 174 -9.02 -10.51 4.67
N LYS A 175 -8.86 -10.87 3.39
CA LYS A 175 -9.51 -10.18 2.29
C LYS A 175 -10.86 -10.86 2.00
N GLU A 176 -11.95 -10.16 2.31
CA GLU A 176 -13.34 -10.59 2.10
C GLU A 176 -14.00 -9.55 1.17
N ASP A 177 -14.63 -10.00 0.08
CA ASP A 177 -15.27 -9.13 -0.92
C ASP A 177 -14.39 -7.97 -1.43
N ALA A 178 -13.09 -8.27 -1.64
CA ALA A 178 -12.06 -7.32 -2.04
C ALA A 178 -11.69 -6.23 -1.00
N GLU A 179 -12.28 -6.26 0.19
CA GLU A 179 -11.93 -5.41 1.33
C GLU A 179 -11.11 -6.17 2.37
N TRP A 180 -10.20 -5.48 3.05
CA TRP A 180 -9.51 -6.06 4.21
C TRP A 180 -10.41 -5.96 5.44
N LYS A 181 -10.72 -7.10 6.04
CA LYS A 181 -11.48 -7.23 7.28
C LYS A 181 -10.57 -7.77 8.39
N LEU A 182 -10.81 -7.31 9.61
CA LEU A 182 -9.96 -7.64 10.75
C LEU A 182 -10.45 -8.95 11.40
N VAL A 183 -9.55 -9.92 11.55
CA VAL A 183 -9.81 -11.14 12.32
C VAL A 183 -9.52 -10.84 13.78
N PHE A 184 -10.59 -10.60 14.52
CA PHE A 184 -10.54 -10.32 15.95
C PHE A 184 -10.88 -11.57 16.77
N SER A 185 -10.19 -11.73 17.90
CA SER A 185 -10.55 -12.71 18.92
C SER A 185 -10.39 -12.11 20.32
N PRO A 186 -11.18 -12.55 21.32
CA PRO A 186 -11.08 -12.04 22.70
C PRO A 186 -9.67 -12.15 23.29
N LYS A 187 -8.92 -13.18 22.88
CA LYS A 187 -7.52 -13.43 23.29
C LYS A 187 -6.55 -12.31 22.91
N MET A 188 -6.94 -11.40 22.00
CA MET A 188 -6.13 -10.24 21.65
C MET A 188 -6.16 -9.15 22.73
N LEU A 189 -7.20 -9.13 23.56
CA LEU A 189 -7.36 -8.19 24.68
C LEU A 189 -6.56 -8.63 25.91
N GLU A 190 -6.22 -9.90 26.00
CA GLU A 190 -5.41 -10.44 27.10
C GLU A 190 -3.94 -10.00 26.93
N PRO A 191 -3.32 -9.43 27.97
CA PRO A 191 -1.91 -9.07 27.91
C PRO A 191 -1.08 -10.34 27.74
N ARG A 192 -0.43 -10.48 26.58
CA ARG A 192 0.52 -11.57 26.38
C ARG A 192 1.72 -11.29 27.27
N ILE A 193 1.97 -12.19 28.22
CA ILE A 193 3.25 -12.24 28.92
C ILE A 193 4.31 -12.44 27.83
N ALA A 194 5.07 -11.38 27.56
CA ALA A 194 6.16 -11.42 26.60
C ALA A 194 7.10 -12.55 27.02
N LYS A 195 7.17 -13.63 26.26
CA LYS A 195 8.32 -14.53 26.35
C LYS A 195 9.53 -13.66 26.01
N PRO A 196 10.58 -13.63 26.83
CA PRO A 196 11.72 -12.75 26.61
C PRO A 196 12.25 -12.99 25.20
N GLN A 197 12.27 -11.93 24.39
CA GLN A 197 12.97 -11.94 23.12
C GLN A 197 14.45 -12.24 23.40
N PRO A 198 15.09 -13.18 22.69
CA PRO A 198 16.51 -13.42 22.86
C PRO A 198 17.24 -12.19 22.32
N ASN A 199 17.71 -11.35 23.24
CA ASN A 199 18.48 -10.17 22.95
C ASN A 199 19.86 -10.62 22.44
N GLY A 200 20.10 -10.46 21.14
CA GLY A 200 21.32 -10.93 20.47
C GLY A 200 21.67 -10.06 19.26
N LYS A 201 22.17 -8.86 19.53
CA LYS A 201 22.97 -7.97 18.66
C LYS A 201 23.16 -8.41 17.20
N LYS A 202 22.67 -7.60 16.26
CA LYS A 202 23.48 -7.05 15.15
C LYS A 202 22.78 -5.88 14.49
N LYS A 203 23.40 -4.70 14.66
CA LYS A 203 23.26 -3.55 13.77
C LYS A 203 23.61 -4.04 12.35
N LYS A 204 22.66 -4.02 11.43
CA LYS A 204 22.91 -4.01 9.98
C LYS A 204 22.07 -2.90 9.37
N GLU A 205 22.76 -1.92 8.84
CA GLU A 205 22.24 -0.99 7.85
C GLU A 205 21.67 -1.76 6.64
N SER A 206 20.82 -1.07 5.89
CA SER A 206 20.32 -1.40 4.55
C SER A 206 19.19 -2.42 4.47
N GLY A 207 18.05 -1.96 3.92
CA GLY A 207 16.95 -2.85 3.56
C GLY A 207 15.68 -2.16 3.10
N VAL A 208 15.80 -1.03 2.39
CA VAL A 208 14.71 -0.49 1.58
C VAL A 208 14.23 -1.58 0.61
N ILE A 209 13.01 -2.07 0.80
CA ILE A 209 12.12 -2.65 -0.23
C ILE A 209 12.86 -3.44 -1.35
N THR A 210 13.49 -4.58 -1.02
CA THR A 210 14.04 -5.50 -2.03
C THR A 210 13.48 -6.92 -1.89
N GLY A 211 12.16 -7.04 -1.71
CA GLY A 211 11.45 -8.33 -1.77
C GLY A 211 10.96 -8.71 -3.17
N PHE A 212 10.84 -7.75 -4.11
CA PHE A 212 10.15 -7.98 -5.37
C PHE A 212 11.05 -8.46 -6.53
N PHE A 213 12.36 -8.22 -6.47
CA PHE A 213 13.28 -8.57 -7.57
C PHE A 213 13.82 -10.01 -7.52
N LYS A 214 13.60 -10.76 -6.44
CA LYS A 214 14.18 -12.10 -6.29
C LYS A 214 13.39 -13.21 -7.01
N LYS A 215 12.30 -12.87 -7.71
CA LYS A 215 11.47 -13.83 -8.46
C LYS A 215 11.54 -13.66 -9.99
N LEU A 216 12.43 -12.81 -10.48
CA LEU A 216 12.58 -12.48 -11.91
C LEU A 216 14.00 -12.70 -12.46
N PHE A 217 14.89 -13.33 -11.69
CA PHE A 217 16.21 -13.80 -12.13
C PHE A 217 16.43 -15.24 -11.69
#